data_AF-A0A7V5SHG4-F1
#
_entry.id   AF-A0A7V5SHG4-F1
#
_cell.length_a   1.000
_cell.length_b   1.000
_cell.length_c   1.000
_cell.angle_alpha   90.00
_cell.angle_beta   90.00
_cell.angle_gamma   90.00
#
_symmetry.space_group_name_H-M   'P 1'
#
loop_
_entity.id
_entity.type
_entity.pdbx_description
1 polymer ?
#
loop_
_entity_poly.entity_id
_entity_poly.type
_entity_poly.pdbx_seq_one_letter_code
_entity_poly.pdbx_strand_id
1 'polypeptide(L)'
;MADTNVKELLYEKAQQLLSQHGRLYTLLVTLRWATTGADDGGIPRQGWWRGGIRWLEAVVVPFYMPWASGFVFLGAAVLLLLLGIRRFTGVIGEEPIIAAFVAEGFFLLVLFLLLLLAPGSPSSTRSDELSTLVHDLNDIATDITRIVESHDQLLQRWQESTESQSIALQRLDQLLQKLQQLPLPGAALVAELQQLQQALSQLNATIRQTVDELQHWRNQQLQSLVQQELARILATYARTVAAPDSGSPSGESSHHA
;
A
#
# COMPACT_ATOMS: atom_id res chain seq x y z
N MET A 1 -8.67 -29.90 30.44
CA MET A 1 -8.11 -28.85 31.31
C MET A 1 -6.58 -28.89 31.39
N ALA A 2 -5.91 -30.04 31.39
CA ALA A 2 -4.43 -30.09 31.39
C ALA A 2 -3.75 -29.60 30.09
N ASP A 3 -4.42 -29.69 28.94
CA ASP A 3 -3.82 -29.39 27.63
C ASP A 3 -3.70 -27.89 27.30
N THR A 4 -4.55 -27.03 27.85
CA THR A 4 -4.50 -25.58 27.64
C THR A 4 -3.31 -24.95 28.37
N ASN A 5 -3.03 -25.44 29.58
CA ASN A 5 -1.97 -24.95 30.45
C ASN A 5 -0.58 -25.09 29.81
N VAL A 6 -0.32 -26.20 29.09
CA VAL A 6 0.98 -26.41 28.45
C VAL A 6 1.24 -25.45 27.28
N LYS A 7 0.20 -25.07 26.53
CA LYS A 7 0.34 -24.10 25.42
C LYS A 7 0.64 -22.70 25.95
N GLU A 8 -0.06 -22.28 27.01
CA GLU A 8 0.16 -20.99 27.67
C GLU A 8 1.58 -20.90 28.26
N LEU A 9 2.03 -21.94 28.95
CA LEU A 9 3.40 -21.99 29.50
C LEU A 9 4.49 -21.96 28.41
N LEU A 10 4.26 -22.63 27.27
CA LEU A 10 5.18 -22.58 26.13
C LEU A 10 5.21 -21.19 25.48
N TYR A 11 4.06 -20.55 25.35
CA TYR A 11 3.93 -19.21 24.79
C TYR A 11 4.64 -18.17 25.66
N GLU A 12 4.39 -18.18 26.98
CA GLU A 12 4.99 -17.24 27.93
C GLU A 12 6.52 -17.38 27.98
N LYS A 13 7.02 -18.62 28.05
CA LYS A 13 8.47 -18.89 27.98
C LYS A 13 9.09 -18.48 26.64
N ALA A 14 8.38 -18.69 25.53
CA ALA A 14 8.85 -18.24 24.22
C ALA A 14 8.97 -16.71 24.17
N GLN A 15 7.97 -15.99 24.69
CA GLN A 15 7.96 -14.52 24.75
C GLN A 15 9.10 -13.98 25.62
N GLN A 16 9.35 -14.59 26.78
CA GLN A 16 10.47 -14.22 27.66
C GLN A 16 11.83 -14.48 27.01
N LEU A 17 11.98 -15.62 26.32
CA LEU A 17 13.22 -15.93 25.61
C LEU A 17 13.42 -14.99 24.41
N LEU A 18 12.35 -14.55 23.76
CA LEU A 18 12.40 -13.66 22.59
C LEU A 18 12.88 -12.25 22.96
N SER A 19 12.63 -11.80 24.20
CA SER A 19 13.12 -10.51 24.69
C SER A 19 14.58 -10.56 25.17
N GLN A 20 15.05 -11.73 25.63
CA GLN A 20 16.39 -11.89 26.19
C GLN A 20 17.40 -12.50 25.19
N HIS A 21 16.94 -13.31 24.25
CA HIS A 21 17.77 -14.06 23.31
C HIS A 21 17.26 -13.91 21.87
N GLY A 22 18.11 -14.26 20.89
CA GLY A 22 17.74 -14.21 19.47
C GLY A 22 16.68 -15.24 19.06
N ARG A 23 15.92 -14.93 18.02
CA ARG A 23 14.77 -15.72 17.51
C ARG A 23 15.08 -17.16 17.09
N LEU A 24 16.31 -17.47 16.70
CA LEU A 24 16.72 -18.84 16.34
C LEU A 24 16.98 -19.69 17.58
N TYR A 25 17.54 -19.07 18.62
CA TYR A 25 17.78 -19.72 19.90
C TYR A 25 16.46 -20.09 20.57
N THR A 26 15.49 -19.17 20.54
CA THR A 26 14.16 -19.40 21.10
C THR A 26 13.44 -20.57 20.42
N LEU A 27 13.49 -20.67 19.08
CA LEU A 27 12.92 -21.80 18.33
C LEU A 27 13.50 -23.14 18.79
N LEU A 28 14.83 -23.26 18.81
CA LEU A 28 15.50 -24.52 19.11
C LEU A 28 15.28 -24.96 20.56
N VAL A 29 15.33 -24.01 21.50
CA VAL A 29 15.14 -24.29 22.93
C VAL A 29 13.69 -24.69 23.23
N THR A 30 12.72 -23.94 22.69
CA THR A 30 11.29 -24.24 22.90
C THR A 30 10.85 -25.54 22.21
N LEU A 31 11.43 -25.87 21.04
CA LEU A 31 11.20 -27.16 20.37
C LEU A 31 11.72 -28.32 21.20
N ARG A 32 12.93 -28.18 21.75
CA ARG A 32 13.51 -29.17 22.66
C ARG A 32 12.60 -29.35 23.88
N TRP A 33 12.19 -28.27 24.53
CA TRP A 33 11.30 -28.35 25.70
C TRP A 33 9.94 -29.00 25.39
N ALA A 34 9.35 -28.70 24.24
CA ALA A 34 8.08 -29.31 23.85
C ALA A 34 8.21 -30.82 23.57
N THR A 35 9.35 -31.27 23.05
CA THR A 35 9.57 -32.67 22.66
C THR A 35 10.12 -33.55 23.78
N THR A 36 11.07 -33.03 24.58
CA THR A 36 11.72 -33.77 25.67
C THR A 36 11.12 -33.49 27.04
N GLY A 37 10.27 -32.47 27.18
CA GLY A 37 9.85 -31.93 28.47
C GLY A 37 10.89 -30.94 29.03
N ALA A 38 10.47 -30.14 30.01
CA ALA A 38 11.34 -29.22 30.74
C ALA A 38 11.13 -29.39 32.25
N ASP A 39 12.17 -29.90 32.93
CA ASP A 39 12.11 -30.25 34.35
C ASP A 39 11.90 -29.01 35.24
N ASP A 40 12.48 -27.87 34.87
CA ASP A 40 12.35 -26.59 35.62
C ASP A 40 11.07 -25.79 35.26
N GLY A 41 10.20 -26.33 34.40
CA GLY A 41 9.10 -25.57 33.78
C GLY A 41 7.71 -26.15 33.88
N GLY A 42 7.55 -27.32 34.52
CA GLY A 42 6.26 -27.99 34.62
C GLY A 42 5.70 -28.48 33.27
N ILE A 43 6.50 -28.55 32.21
CA ILE A 43 6.08 -29.03 30.89
C ILE A 43 6.27 -30.56 30.85
N PRO A 44 5.19 -31.35 30.87
CA PRO A 44 5.32 -32.80 30.87
C PRO A 44 5.84 -33.30 29.52
N ARG A 45 6.55 -34.42 29.54
CA ARG A 45 7.14 -35.04 28.34
C ARG A 45 6.03 -35.61 27.44
N GLN A 46 5.80 -34.97 26.30
CA GLN A 46 4.67 -35.28 25.39
C GLN A 46 5.06 -36.10 24.16
N GLY A 47 6.36 -36.41 23.99
CA GLY A 47 6.87 -37.15 22.83
C GLY A 47 7.02 -36.26 21.60
N TRP A 48 7.81 -36.72 20.64
CA TRP A 48 8.28 -35.88 19.52
C TRP A 48 7.14 -35.34 18.64
N TRP A 49 6.16 -36.18 18.29
CA TRP A 49 5.05 -35.79 17.41
C TRP A 49 4.04 -34.85 18.09
N ARG A 50 3.54 -35.20 19.28
CA ARG A 50 2.54 -34.38 19.99
C ARG A 50 3.15 -33.09 20.52
N GLY A 51 4.39 -33.14 21.02
CA GLY A 51 5.15 -31.97 21.43
C GLY A 51 5.45 -31.03 20.27
N GLY A 52 5.88 -31.58 19.12
CA GLY A 52 6.16 -30.81 17.91
C GLY A 52 4.94 -30.07 17.38
N ILE A 53 3.78 -30.73 17.30
CA ILE A 53 2.53 -30.08 16.86
C ILE A 53 2.13 -28.95 17.82
N ARG A 54 2.18 -29.19 19.14
CA ARG A 54 1.84 -28.17 20.14
C ARG A 54 2.81 -27.00 20.15
N TRP A 55 4.09 -27.26 19.94
CA TRP A 55 5.09 -26.22 19.75
C TRP A 55 4.83 -25.38 18.51
N LEU A 56 4.46 -26.03 17.40
CA LEU A 56 4.14 -25.33 16.17
C LEU A 56 2.95 -24.37 16.40
N GLU A 57 1.90 -24.86 17.05
CA GLU A 57 0.71 -24.07 17.39
C GLU A 57 1.01 -22.93 18.38
N ALA A 58 1.79 -23.19 19.44
CA ALA A 58 1.99 -22.24 20.53
C ALA A 58 3.14 -21.24 20.29
N VAL A 59 4.13 -21.60 19.46
CA VAL A 59 5.34 -20.79 19.25
C VAL A 59 5.49 -20.39 17.79
N VAL A 60 5.40 -21.34 16.86
CA VAL A 60 5.68 -21.04 15.44
C VAL A 60 4.58 -20.17 14.82
N VAL A 61 3.32 -20.53 15.01
CA VAL A 61 2.17 -19.80 14.46
C VAL A 61 2.12 -18.33 14.97
N PRO A 62 2.17 -18.03 16.27
CA PRO A 62 2.05 -16.63 16.71
C PRO A 62 3.28 -15.78 16.37
N PHE A 63 4.50 -16.32 16.49
CA PHE A 63 5.72 -15.51 16.40
C PHE A 63 6.38 -15.53 15.01
N TYR A 64 6.18 -16.57 14.20
CA TYR A 64 6.90 -16.78 12.94
C TYR A 64 6.01 -16.76 11.70
N MET A 65 4.68 -16.81 11.86
CA MET A 65 3.74 -16.72 10.72
C MET A 65 3.90 -15.44 9.89
N PRO A 66 4.10 -14.23 10.46
CA PRO A 66 4.36 -13.02 9.68
C PRO A 66 5.68 -13.09 8.88
N TRP A 67 6.64 -13.85 9.38
CA TRP A 67 7.93 -14.06 8.72
C TRP A 67 7.78 -15.05 7.55
N ALA A 68 7.04 -16.14 7.76
CA ALA A 68 6.73 -17.11 6.73
C ALA A 68 5.97 -16.48 5.55
N SER A 69 4.95 -15.66 5.83
CA SER A 69 4.23 -14.93 4.77
C SER A 69 5.13 -13.92 4.06
N GLY A 70 6.01 -13.23 4.79
CA GLY A 70 7.00 -12.32 4.21
C GLY A 70 7.95 -13.00 3.21
N PHE A 71 8.41 -14.23 3.49
CA PHE A 71 9.24 -14.99 2.55
C PHE A 71 8.50 -15.40 1.28
N VAL A 72 7.24 -15.79 1.40
CA VAL A 72 6.41 -16.11 0.22
C VAL A 72 6.21 -14.87 -0.65
N PHE A 73 5.87 -13.71 -0.06
CA PHE A 73 5.74 -12.48 -0.84
C PHE A 73 7.05 -12.04 -1.49
N LEU A 74 8.17 -12.19 -0.77
CA LEU A 74 9.50 -11.92 -1.32
C LEU A 74 9.82 -12.85 -2.49
N GLY A 75 9.55 -14.15 -2.36
CA GLY A 75 9.77 -15.13 -3.41
C GLY A 75 8.93 -14.86 -4.66
N ALA A 76 7.65 -14.53 -4.50
CA ALA A 76 6.79 -14.07 -5.59
C ALA A 76 7.33 -12.81 -6.29
N ALA A 77 7.80 -11.82 -5.52
CA ALA A 77 8.41 -10.60 -6.08
C ALA A 77 9.70 -10.89 -6.86
N VAL A 78 10.55 -11.79 -6.33
CA VAL A 78 11.78 -12.24 -6.99
C VAL A 78 11.45 -13.01 -8.28
N LEU A 79 10.41 -13.83 -8.30
CA LEU A 79 9.95 -14.52 -9.50
C LEU A 79 9.46 -13.54 -10.57
N LEU A 80 8.67 -12.53 -10.18
CA LEU A 80 8.21 -11.49 -11.11
C LEU A 80 9.40 -10.71 -11.68
N LEU A 81 10.40 -10.40 -10.85
CA LEU A 81 11.63 -9.74 -11.29
C LEU A 81 12.41 -10.63 -12.28
N LEU A 82 12.65 -11.90 -11.95
CA LEU A 82 13.37 -12.86 -12.81
C LEU A 82 12.66 -13.05 -14.14
N LEU A 83 11.33 -13.20 -14.13
CA LEU A 83 10.53 -13.35 -15.33
C LEU A 83 10.56 -12.06 -16.17
N GLY A 84 10.50 -10.90 -15.53
CA GLY A 84 10.65 -9.60 -16.16
C GLY A 84 12.01 -9.44 -16.85
N ILE A 85 13.11 -9.71 -16.12
CA ILE A 85 14.46 -9.60 -16.68
C ILE A 85 14.66 -10.58 -17.83
N ARG A 86 14.19 -11.84 -17.70
CA ARG A 86 14.25 -12.80 -18.82
C ARG A 86 13.50 -12.27 -20.04
N ARG A 87 12.29 -11.74 -19.87
CA ARG A 87 11.47 -11.22 -20.95
C ARG A 87 12.18 -10.09 -21.73
N PHE A 88 12.91 -9.22 -21.05
CA PHE A 88 13.52 -8.05 -21.67
C PHE A 88 14.97 -8.25 -22.13
N THR A 89 15.74 -9.07 -21.44
CA THR A 89 17.18 -9.20 -21.71
C THR A 89 17.54 -10.49 -22.43
N GLY A 90 16.75 -11.57 -22.25
CA GLY A 90 17.11 -12.90 -22.74
C GLY A 90 18.42 -13.47 -22.18
N VAL A 91 19.08 -12.76 -21.25
CA VAL A 91 20.40 -13.12 -20.69
C VAL A 91 20.29 -14.22 -19.63
N ILE A 92 19.14 -14.31 -18.96
CA ILE A 92 18.90 -15.31 -17.91
C ILE A 92 18.48 -16.63 -18.54
N GLY A 93 19.28 -17.68 -18.31
CA GLY A 93 18.95 -19.05 -18.70
C GLY A 93 17.70 -19.61 -18.01
N GLU A 94 17.21 -20.76 -18.45
CA GLU A 94 15.98 -21.35 -17.91
C GLU A 94 16.17 -21.94 -16.50
N GLU A 95 17.39 -22.41 -16.21
CA GLU A 95 17.77 -23.04 -14.94
C GLU A 95 17.45 -22.21 -13.68
N PRO A 96 17.87 -20.92 -13.55
CA PRO A 96 17.57 -20.11 -12.38
C PRO A 96 16.07 -19.85 -12.18
N ILE A 97 15.27 -19.84 -13.25
CA ILE A 97 13.82 -19.63 -13.16
C ILE A 97 13.14 -20.89 -12.64
N ILE A 98 13.54 -22.06 -13.13
CA ILE A 98 13.02 -23.34 -12.63
C ILE A 98 13.39 -23.49 -11.14
N ALA A 99 14.63 -23.18 -10.76
CA ALA A 99 15.07 -23.20 -9.37
C ALA A 99 14.25 -22.26 -8.48
N ALA A 100 14.00 -21.03 -8.94
CA ALA A 100 13.17 -20.07 -8.22
C ALA A 100 11.71 -20.54 -8.09
N PHE A 101 11.15 -21.18 -9.13
CA PHE A 101 9.79 -21.69 -9.11
C PHE A 101 9.64 -22.87 -8.15
N VAL A 102 10.62 -23.77 -8.10
CA VAL A 102 10.66 -24.88 -7.15
C VAL A 102 10.82 -24.37 -5.72
N ALA A 103 11.70 -23.39 -5.50
CA ALA A 103 11.87 -22.77 -4.19
C ALA A 103 10.58 -22.07 -3.72
N GLU A 104 9.91 -21.33 -4.60
CA GLU A 104 8.63 -20.70 -4.30
C GLU A 104 7.55 -21.73 -3.94
N GLY A 105 7.43 -22.80 -4.76
CA GLY A 105 6.50 -23.89 -4.48
C GLY A 105 6.75 -24.53 -3.11
N PHE A 106 8.01 -24.65 -2.69
CA PHE A 106 8.36 -25.11 -1.35
C PHE A 106 7.91 -24.13 -0.26
N PHE A 107 8.16 -22.83 -0.41
CA PHE A 107 7.69 -21.83 0.58
C PHE A 107 6.17 -21.79 0.69
N LEU A 108 5.45 -21.89 -0.43
CA LEU A 108 3.99 -21.98 -0.44
C LEU A 108 3.48 -23.23 0.27
N LEU A 109 4.12 -24.37 0.07
CA LEU A 109 3.78 -25.61 0.77
C LEU A 109 4.01 -25.48 2.27
N VAL A 110 5.12 -24.86 2.70
CA VAL A 110 5.40 -24.58 4.11
C VAL A 110 4.35 -23.63 4.69
N LEU A 111 4.01 -22.54 3.99
CA LEU A 111 2.98 -21.59 4.43
C LEU A 111 1.61 -22.27 4.55
N PHE A 112 1.24 -23.09 3.56
CA PHE A 112 0.01 -23.87 3.58
C PHE A 112 -0.07 -24.80 4.78
N LEU A 113 1.03 -25.49 5.11
CA LEU A 113 1.10 -26.38 6.27
C LEU A 113 1.00 -25.59 7.59
N LEU A 114 1.64 -24.43 7.68
CA LEU A 114 1.51 -23.53 8.84
C LEU A 114 0.08 -23.03 9.02
N LEU A 115 -0.62 -22.69 7.93
CA LEU A 115 -2.03 -22.30 7.95
C LEU A 115 -2.94 -23.46 8.37
N LEU A 116 -2.68 -24.66 7.86
CA LEU A 116 -3.46 -25.86 8.20
C LEU A 116 -3.37 -26.18 9.70
N LEU A 117 -2.24 -25.88 10.32
CA LEU A 117 -1.98 -26.15 11.73
C LEU A 117 -2.26 -24.95 12.64
N ALA A 118 -2.63 -23.79 12.11
CA ALA A 118 -3.04 -22.64 12.92
C ALA A 118 -4.48 -22.89 13.43
N PRO A 119 -4.68 -23.25 14.73
CA PRO A 119 -6.03 -23.37 15.25
C PRO A 119 -6.60 -21.96 15.36
N GLY A 120 -7.84 -21.76 14.89
CA GLY A 120 -8.49 -20.44 14.79
C GLY A 120 -8.20 -19.55 15.99
N SER A 121 -7.24 -18.63 15.83
CA SER A 121 -6.88 -17.71 16.90
C SER A 121 -8.03 -16.72 17.08
N PRO A 122 -8.64 -16.60 18.27
CA PRO A 122 -9.61 -15.55 18.51
C PRO A 122 -8.89 -14.20 18.38
N SER A 123 -9.19 -13.53 17.28
CA SER A 123 -8.56 -12.32 16.78
C SER A 123 -9.10 -11.06 17.47
N SER A 124 -9.25 -11.00 18.79
CA SER A 124 -9.93 -9.85 19.41
C SER A 124 -9.11 -8.55 19.33
N THR A 125 -7.79 -8.60 19.55
CA THR A 125 -6.95 -7.38 19.44
C THR A 125 -6.51 -7.11 18.01
N ARG A 126 -6.37 -8.17 17.20
CA ARG A 126 -5.97 -8.07 15.78
C ARG A 126 -7.13 -7.70 14.87
N SER A 127 -8.38 -8.03 15.22
CA SER A 127 -9.56 -7.60 14.44
C SER A 127 -9.76 -6.11 14.51
N ASP A 128 -9.43 -5.48 15.64
CA ASP A 128 -9.64 -4.04 15.82
C ASP A 128 -8.58 -3.25 15.02
N GLU A 129 -7.32 -3.69 15.03
CA GLU A 129 -6.29 -3.13 14.15
C GLU A 129 -6.51 -3.48 12.66
N LEU A 130 -6.96 -4.70 12.31
CA LEU A 130 -7.30 -5.02 10.91
C LEU A 130 -8.56 -4.28 10.44
N SER A 131 -9.56 -4.12 11.30
CA SER A 131 -10.80 -3.42 10.93
C SER A 131 -10.55 -1.93 10.75
N THR A 132 -9.71 -1.32 11.58
CA THR A 132 -9.24 0.06 11.37
C THR A 132 -8.40 0.18 10.11
N LEU A 133 -7.45 -0.72 9.84
CA LEU A 133 -6.70 -0.71 8.57
C LEU A 133 -7.59 -0.94 7.34
N VAL A 134 -8.59 -1.82 7.43
CA VAL A 134 -9.55 -2.08 6.34
C VAL A 134 -10.45 -0.86 6.13
N HIS A 135 -10.84 -0.19 7.20
CA HIS A 135 -11.59 1.06 7.13
C HIS A 135 -10.76 2.16 6.47
N ASP A 136 -9.50 2.34 6.90
CA ASP A 136 -8.55 3.28 6.28
C ASP A 136 -8.32 2.94 4.79
N LEU A 137 -8.20 1.66 4.44
CA LEU A 137 -8.06 1.22 3.04
C LEU A 137 -9.31 1.52 2.22
N ASN A 138 -10.49 1.35 2.80
CA ASN A 138 -11.77 1.64 2.17
C ASN A 138 -11.96 3.14 1.94
N ASP A 139 -11.52 3.96 2.89
CA ASP A 139 -11.53 5.42 2.76
C ASP A 139 -10.55 5.87 1.68
N ILE A 140 -9.33 5.32 1.66
CA ILE A 140 -8.35 5.55 0.58
C ILE A 140 -8.92 5.10 -0.77
N ALA A 141 -9.56 3.94 -0.86
CA ALA A 141 -10.15 3.45 -2.10
C ALA A 141 -11.30 4.36 -2.59
N THR A 142 -12.09 4.89 -1.67
CA THR A 142 -13.17 5.84 -1.96
C THR A 142 -12.60 7.17 -2.49
N ASP A 143 -11.52 7.67 -1.87
CA ASP A 143 -10.86 8.90 -2.30
C ASP A 143 -10.14 8.73 -3.64
N ILE A 144 -9.50 7.58 -3.90
CA ILE A 144 -8.93 7.25 -5.21
C ILE A 144 -10.03 7.22 -6.27
N THR A 145 -11.20 6.64 -5.97
CA THR A 145 -12.32 6.58 -6.90
C THR A 145 -12.82 7.99 -7.26
N ARG A 146 -12.93 8.89 -6.28
CA ARG A 146 -13.27 10.31 -6.52
C ARG A 146 -12.22 11.04 -7.36
N ILE A 147 -10.93 10.76 -7.13
CA ILE A 147 -9.84 11.33 -7.93
C ILE A 147 -9.91 10.84 -9.37
N VAL A 148 -10.17 9.55 -9.59
CA VAL A 148 -10.31 8.96 -10.93
C VAL A 148 -11.51 9.56 -11.66
N GLU A 149 -12.67 9.68 -10.99
CA GLU A 149 -13.86 10.30 -11.58
C GLU A 149 -13.62 11.78 -11.94
N SER A 150 -12.88 12.52 -11.10
CA SER A 150 -12.49 13.90 -11.42
C SER A 150 -11.51 14.00 -12.60
N HIS A 151 -10.64 13.00 -12.79
CA HIS A 151 -9.72 12.93 -13.92
C HIS A 151 -10.44 12.61 -15.23
N ASP A 152 -11.43 11.71 -15.20
CA ASP A 152 -12.24 11.40 -16.39
C ASP A 152 -13.04 12.62 -16.84
N GLN A 153 -13.64 13.36 -15.91
CA GLN A 153 -14.31 14.63 -16.22
C GLN A 153 -13.34 15.66 -16.81
N LEU A 154 -12.08 15.68 -16.35
CA LEU A 154 -11.05 16.57 -16.88
C LEU A 154 -10.63 16.17 -18.30
N LEU A 155 -10.43 14.88 -18.54
CA LEU A 155 -10.12 14.37 -19.89
C LEU A 155 -11.23 14.70 -20.88
N GLN A 156 -12.49 14.57 -20.47
CA GLN A 156 -13.64 14.92 -21.30
C GLN A 156 -13.65 16.42 -21.65
N ARG A 157 -13.48 17.31 -20.65
CA ARG A 157 -13.41 18.77 -20.89
C ARG A 157 -12.22 19.15 -21.77
N TRP A 158 -11.09 18.45 -21.62
CA TRP A 158 -9.90 18.70 -22.45
C TRP A 158 -10.10 18.28 -23.89
N GLN A 159 -10.80 17.16 -24.12
CA GLN A 159 -11.21 16.73 -25.46
C GLN A 159 -12.17 17.73 -26.10
N GLU A 160 -13.19 18.20 -25.38
CA GLU A 160 -14.13 19.23 -25.87
C GLU A 160 -13.44 20.55 -26.23
N SER A 161 -12.45 20.97 -25.44
CA SER A 161 -11.62 22.15 -25.73
C SER A 161 -10.74 21.94 -26.97
N THR A 162 -10.12 20.76 -27.10
CA THR A 162 -9.27 20.43 -28.26
C THR A 162 -10.10 20.39 -29.55
N GLU A 163 -11.31 19.82 -29.49
CA GLU A 163 -12.23 19.80 -30.62
C GLU A 163 -12.66 21.22 -31.01
N SER A 164 -13.02 22.06 -30.04
CA SER A 164 -13.36 23.47 -30.26
C SER A 164 -12.20 24.26 -30.91
N GLN A 165 -10.97 24.02 -30.46
CA GLN A 165 -9.76 24.62 -31.05
C GLN A 165 -9.54 24.13 -32.48
N SER A 166 -9.73 22.84 -32.76
CA SER A 166 -9.59 22.27 -34.10
C SER A 166 -10.58 22.87 -35.10
N ILE A 167 -11.84 23.06 -34.68
CA ILE A 167 -12.89 23.70 -35.49
C ILE A 167 -12.53 25.16 -35.77
N ALA A 168 -12.01 25.88 -34.77
CA ALA A 168 -11.58 27.26 -34.95
C ALA A 168 -10.41 27.38 -35.95
N LEU A 169 -9.43 26.47 -35.89
CA LEU A 169 -8.32 26.40 -36.83
C LEU A 169 -8.77 26.08 -38.26
N GLN A 170 -9.70 25.12 -38.43
CA GLN A 170 -10.28 24.82 -39.74
C GLN A 170 -11.02 26.02 -40.34
N ARG A 171 -11.78 26.77 -39.52
CA ARG A 171 -12.44 28.00 -39.98
C ARG A 171 -11.42 29.06 -40.38
N LEU A 172 -10.34 29.23 -39.63
CA LEU A 172 -9.25 30.13 -39.99
C LEU A 172 -8.62 29.75 -41.33
N ASP A 173 -8.35 28.47 -41.56
CA ASP A 173 -7.78 27.99 -42.82
C ASP A 173 -8.73 28.21 -44.01
N GLN A 174 -10.03 27.94 -43.84
CA GLN A 174 -11.06 28.23 -44.85
C GLN A 174 -11.16 29.73 -45.18
N LEU A 175 -11.08 30.60 -44.17
CA LEU A 175 -11.08 32.06 -44.36
C LEU A 175 -9.81 32.51 -45.09
N LEU A 176 -8.65 31.95 -44.74
CA LEU A 176 -7.37 32.23 -45.41
C LEU A 176 -7.41 31.82 -46.89
N GLN A 177 -7.93 30.63 -47.20
CA GLN A 177 -8.09 30.18 -48.58
C GLN A 177 -9.04 31.09 -49.38
N LYS A 178 -10.15 31.54 -48.78
CA LYS A 178 -11.06 32.50 -49.41
C LYS A 178 -10.36 33.84 -49.67
N LEU A 179 -9.65 34.38 -48.68
CA LEU A 179 -8.90 35.63 -48.83
C LEU A 179 -7.84 35.56 -49.95
N GLN A 180 -7.18 34.42 -50.14
CA GLN A 180 -6.22 34.22 -51.23
C GLN A 180 -6.88 34.19 -52.63
N GLN A 181 -8.16 33.82 -52.71
CA GLN A 181 -8.90 33.74 -53.97
C GLN A 181 -9.60 35.05 -54.35
N LEU A 182 -9.62 36.05 -53.46
CA LEU A 182 -10.21 37.35 -53.76
C LEU A 182 -9.20 38.27 -54.49
N PRO A 183 -9.50 38.73 -55.71
CA PRO A 183 -8.76 39.84 -56.32
C PRO A 183 -9.09 41.17 -55.59
N LEU A 184 -8.09 41.91 -55.13
CA LEU A 184 -8.25 43.15 -54.33
C LEU A 184 -8.78 44.36 -55.15
N PRO A 185 -9.33 45.43 -54.49
CA PRO A 185 -9.94 45.52 -53.17
C PRO A 185 -11.46 45.84 -53.30
N GLY A 186 -12.30 45.11 -52.58
CA GLY A 186 -13.74 45.38 -52.55
C GLY A 186 -14.32 45.10 -51.16
N ALA A 187 -15.53 45.60 -50.90
CA ALA A 187 -16.23 45.46 -49.61
C ALA A 187 -16.27 44.02 -49.05
N ALA A 188 -16.16 43.01 -49.92
CA ALA A 188 -16.04 41.60 -49.54
C ALA A 188 -14.77 41.27 -48.73
N LEU A 189 -13.62 41.88 -49.03
CA LEU A 189 -12.38 41.66 -48.30
C LEU A 189 -12.46 42.24 -46.87
N VAL A 190 -13.14 43.37 -46.72
CA VAL A 190 -13.39 43.99 -45.40
C VAL A 190 -14.32 43.12 -44.56
N ALA A 191 -15.36 42.55 -45.16
CA ALA A 191 -16.27 41.63 -44.47
C ALA A 191 -15.57 40.34 -44.01
N GLU A 192 -14.72 39.75 -44.86
CA GLU A 192 -13.92 38.56 -44.51
C GLU A 192 -12.88 38.88 -43.42
N LEU A 193 -12.24 40.05 -43.45
CA LEU A 193 -11.34 40.51 -42.38
C LEU A 193 -12.08 40.73 -41.04
N GLN A 194 -13.31 41.26 -41.08
CA GLN A 194 -14.13 41.39 -39.87
C GLN A 194 -14.52 40.02 -39.30
N GLN A 195 -14.87 39.05 -40.15
CA GLN A 195 -15.12 37.67 -39.72
C GLN A 195 -13.88 37.03 -39.11
N LEU A 196 -12.70 37.24 -39.71
CA LEU A 196 -11.44 36.73 -39.17
C LEU A 196 -11.09 37.38 -37.82
N GLN A 197 -11.30 38.69 -37.68
CA GLN A 197 -11.13 39.39 -36.41
C GLN A 197 -12.08 38.83 -35.34
N GLN A 198 -13.31 38.50 -35.70
CA GLN A 198 -14.30 37.92 -34.79
C GLN A 198 -13.97 36.47 -34.43
N ALA A 199 -13.46 35.68 -35.37
CA ALA A 199 -12.97 34.33 -35.10
C ALA A 199 -11.74 34.34 -34.18
N LEU A 200 -10.80 35.27 -34.39
CA LEU A 200 -9.63 35.45 -33.53
C LEU A 200 -10.01 35.94 -32.13
N SER A 201 -11.00 36.82 -32.01
CA SER A 201 -11.46 37.27 -30.69
C SER A 201 -12.16 36.15 -29.92
N GLN A 202 -12.96 35.32 -30.61
CA GLN A 202 -13.55 34.10 -30.04
C GLN A 202 -12.48 33.11 -29.59
N LEU A 203 -11.48 32.83 -30.43
CA LEU A 203 -10.35 31.96 -30.07
C LEU A 203 -9.62 32.48 -28.82
N ASN A 204 -9.33 33.78 -28.76
CA ASN A 204 -8.65 34.38 -27.61
C ASN A 204 -9.51 34.26 -26.33
N ALA A 205 -10.84 34.44 -26.44
CA ALA A 205 -11.74 34.23 -25.32
C ALA A 205 -11.73 32.77 -24.83
N THR A 206 -11.77 31.79 -25.74
CA THR A 206 -11.69 30.37 -25.39
C THR A 206 -10.36 30.02 -24.73
N ILE A 207 -9.23 30.54 -25.24
CA ILE A 207 -7.91 30.34 -24.63
C ILE A 207 -7.88 30.92 -23.21
N ARG A 208 -8.40 32.13 -23.00
CA ARG A 208 -8.46 32.76 -21.67
C ARG A 208 -9.32 31.94 -20.70
N GLN A 209 -10.49 31.50 -21.13
CA GLN A 209 -11.35 30.64 -20.32
C GLN A 209 -10.64 29.33 -19.93
N THR A 210 -9.92 28.72 -20.88
CA THR A 210 -9.15 27.49 -20.62
C THR A 210 -8.03 27.74 -19.60
N VAL A 211 -7.34 28.88 -19.69
CA VAL A 211 -6.31 29.28 -18.72
C VAL A 211 -6.89 29.52 -17.32
N ASP A 212 -8.04 30.18 -17.23
CA ASP A 212 -8.71 30.45 -15.96
C ASP A 212 -9.19 29.15 -15.30
N GLU A 213 -9.75 28.22 -16.08
CA GLU A 213 -10.15 26.89 -15.60
C GLU A 213 -8.94 26.08 -15.10
N LEU A 214 -7.82 26.12 -15.81
CA LEU A 214 -6.54 25.51 -15.38
C LEU A 214 -6.00 26.12 -14.07
N GLN A 215 -6.06 27.44 -13.92
CA GLN A 215 -5.65 28.10 -12.69
C GLN A 215 -6.55 27.75 -11.52
N HIS A 216 -7.87 27.72 -11.74
CA HIS A 216 -8.83 27.33 -10.73
C HIS A 216 -8.58 25.90 -10.25
N TRP A 217 -8.36 24.97 -11.19
CA TRP A 217 -8.02 23.59 -10.88
C TRP A 217 -6.70 23.46 -10.11
N ARG A 218 -5.64 24.18 -10.52
CA ARG A 218 -4.36 24.20 -9.80
C ARG A 218 -4.54 24.63 -8.35
N ASN A 219 -5.38 25.63 -8.12
CA ASN A 219 -5.66 26.12 -6.77
C ASN A 219 -6.46 25.11 -5.93
N GLN A 220 -7.41 24.39 -6.53
CA GLN A 220 -8.14 23.30 -5.87
C GLN A 220 -7.21 22.14 -5.47
N GLN A 221 -6.28 21.74 -6.35
CA GLN A 221 -5.28 20.71 -6.04
C GLN A 221 -4.31 21.14 -4.94
N LEU A 222 -3.89 22.41 -4.94
CA LEU A 222 -3.10 22.97 -3.84
C LEU A 222 -3.86 22.91 -2.51
N GLN A 223 -5.15 23.24 -2.50
CA GLN A 223 -5.98 23.16 -1.30
C GLN A 223 -6.14 21.73 -0.79
N SER A 224 -6.37 20.76 -1.67
CA SER A 224 -6.49 19.35 -1.26
C SER A 224 -5.18 18.80 -0.70
N LEU A 225 -4.04 19.10 -1.33
CA LEU A 225 -2.71 18.73 -0.83
C LEU A 225 -2.42 19.36 0.53
N VAL A 226 -2.76 20.64 0.71
CA VAL A 226 -2.60 21.33 2.00
C VAL A 226 -3.50 20.70 3.07
N GLN A 227 -4.74 20.36 2.75
CA GLN A 227 -5.65 19.68 3.70
C GLN A 227 -5.12 18.30 4.09
N GLN A 228 -4.58 17.53 3.15
CA GLN A 228 -3.97 16.23 3.43
C GLN A 228 -2.75 16.35 4.35
N GLU A 229 -1.88 17.32 4.09
CA GLU A 229 -0.70 17.53 4.93
C GLU A 229 -1.09 18.05 6.32
N LEU A 230 -2.10 18.92 6.43
CA LEU A 230 -2.66 19.35 7.71
C LEU A 230 -3.27 18.17 8.48
N ALA A 231 -4.04 17.30 7.82
CA ALA A 231 -4.61 16.11 8.44
C ALA A 231 -3.50 15.17 8.95
N ARG A 232 -2.43 14.98 8.18
CA ARG A 232 -1.26 14.19 8.56
C ARG A 232 -0.55 14.76 9.78
N ILE A 233 -0.32 16.08 9.81
CA ILE A 233 0.31 16.78 10.94
C ILE A 233 -0.57 16.67 12.19
N LEU A 234 -1.88 16.89 12.06
CA LEU A 234 -2.83 16.78 13.16
C LEU A 234 -2.91 15.35 13.72
N ALA A 235 -2.92 14.34 12.86
CA ALA A 235 -2.88 12.94 13.27
C ALA A 235 -1.57 12.59 14.02
N THR A 236 -0.45 13.12 13.54
CA THR A 236 0.87 12.95 14.20
C THR A 236 0.86 13.63 15.57
N TYR A 237 0.35 14.85 15.66
CA TYR A 237 0.28 15.61 16.91
C TYR A 237 -0.66 14.94 17.94
N ALA A 238 -1.85 14.50 17.50
CA ALA A 238 -2.80 13.78 18.34
C ALA A 238 -2.18 12.50 18.92
N ARG A 239 -1.37 11.77 18.14
CA ARG A 239 -0.64 10.58 18.61
C ARG A 239 0.45 10.90 19.62
N THR A 240 1.12 12.04 19.50
CA THR A 240 2.13 12.48 20.48
C THR A 240 1.53 13.01 21.78
N VAL A 241 0.34 13.63 21.73
CA VAL A 241 -0.34 14.17 22.93
C VAL A 241 -1.13 13.09 23.68
N ALA A 242 -1.63 12.07 22.98
CA ALA A 242 -2.38 10.95 23.58
C ALA A 242 -1.49 9.91 24.31
N ALA A 243 -0.17 10.16 24.42
CA ALA A 243 0.73 9.38 25.26
C ALA A 243 1.11 10.18 26.54
N PRO A 244 0.21 10.35 27.52
CA PRO A 244 0.59 10.86 28.83
C PRO A 244 1.29 9.76 29.62
N ASP A 245 2.36 10.15 30.32
CA ASP A 245 3.16 9.39 31.28
C ASP A 245 2.41 8.24 31.98
N SER A 246 2.69 7.00 31.56
CA SER A 246 2.57 5.83 32.43
C SER A 246 3.97 5.48 32.94
N GLY A 247 4.46 6.26 33.90
CA GLY A 247 5.84 6.11 34.37
C GLY A 247 6.25 6.91 35.60
N SER A 248 5.36 7.14 36.57
CA SER A 248 5.80 7.39 37.95
C SER A 248 5.61 6.12 38.78
N PRO A 249 6.67 5.63 39.44
CA PRO A 249 6.53 4.95 40.72
C PRO A 249 7.11 5.84 41.83
N SER A 250 6.20 6.22 42.72
CA SER A 250 6.40 6.77 44.05
C SER A 250 7.18 5.80 44.97
N GLY A 251 8.08 6.33 45.80
CA GLY A 251 8.54 5.74 47.09
C GLY A 251 9.40 4.47 46.98
N GLU A 252 10.40 4.18 47.82
CA GLU A 252 10.44 4.37 49.27
C GLU A 252 11.87 4.13 49.81
N SER A 253 12.23 4.92 50.83
CA SER A 253 13.25 4.77 51.90
C SER A 253 14.15 3.51 51.97
N SER A 254 15.44 3.69 52.27
CA SER A 254 16.08 3.23 53.53
C SER A 254 17.63 3.34 53.57
N HIS A 255 18.12 4.09 54.56
CA HIS A 255 19.22 3.78 55.50
C HIS A 255 20.74 3.72 55.13
N HIS A 256 21.50 4.36 56.04
CA HIS A 256 22.93 4.25 56.42
C HIS A 256 23.96 4.90 55.47
N ALA A 257 24.89 5.75 55.93
CA ALA A 257 25.47 5.97 57.27
C ALA A 257 25.83 7.45 57.50
#